data_AF-A0A523R5W1-F1
#
_entry.id   AF-A0A523R5W1-F1
#
_cell.length_a   1.000
_cell.length_b   1.000
_cell.length_c   1.000
_cell.angle_alpha   90.00
_cell.angle_beta   90.00
_cell.angle_gamma   90.00
#
_symmetry.space_group_name_H-M   'P 1'
#
loop_
_entity.id
_entity.type
_entity.pdbx_description
1 polymer ?
#
loop_
_entity_poly.entity_id
_entity_poly.type
_entity_poly.pdbx_seq_one_letter_code
_entity_poly.pdbx_strand_id
1 'polypeptide(L)' 'MNIAVVGGGARCRILLELIEKHVFAELNPNIIAVADIKNDAPGLVKAKEKGLFITNDYNEF' A
#
# COMPACT_ATOMS: atom_id res chain seq x y z
N MET A 1 10.98 8.64 0.67
CA MET A 1 11.27 7.52 -0.26
C MET A 1 9.94 6.99 -0.76
N ASN A 2 9.77 6.87 -2.08
CA ASN A 2 8.54 6.33 -2.66
C ASN A 2 8.59 4.80 -2.70
N ILE A 3 7.50 4.16 -2.31
CA ILE A 3 7.39 2.71 -2.19
C ILE A 3 6.14 2.23 -2.92
N ALA A 4 6.29 1.19 -3.73
CA ALA A 4 5.19 0.36 -4.23
C ALA A 4 5.17 -0.96 -3.45
N VAL A 5 3.98 -1.48 -3.14
CA VAL A 5 3.80 -2.74 -2.41
C VAL A 5 3.20 -3.80 -3.33
N VAL A 6 3.87 -4.95 -3.45
CA VAL A 6 3.32 -6.14 -4.12
C VAL A 6 2.74 -7.08 -3.07
N GLY A 7 1.45 -7.38 -3.20
CA GLY A 7 0.64 -8.13 -2.24
C GLY A 7 -0.15 -7.20 -1.31
N GLY A 8 -1.45 -7.09 -1.54
CA GLY A 8 -2.45 -6.29 -0.82
C GLY A 8 -3.15 -7.04 0.32
N GLY A 9 -2.56 -8.11 0.86
CA GLY A 9 -3.13 -8.86 1.99
C GLY A 9 -3.17 -8.08 3.33
N ALA A 10 -3.54 -8.76 4.42
CA ALA A 10 -3.70 -8.13 5.74
C ALA A 10 -2.46 -7.36 6.23
N ARG A 11 -1.25 -7.87 5.93
CA ARG A 11 0.02 -7.20 6.29
C ARG A 11 0.23 -5.89 5.54
N CYS A 12 -0.20 -5.78 4.28
CA CYS A 12 -0.16 -4.54 3.52
C CYS A 12 -1.06 -3.48 4.17
N ARG A 13 -2.28 -3.87 4.58
CA ARG A 13 -3.18 -2.97 5.31
C ARG A 13 -2.54 -2.44 6.60
N ILE A 14 -1.94 -3.32 7.41
CA ILE A 14 -1.26 -2.93 8.65
C ILE A 14 -0.10 -1.96 8.34
N LEU A 15 0.70 -2.24 7.31
CA LEU A 15 1.79 -1.35 6.89
C LEU A 15 1.29 0.04 6.50
N LEU A 16 0.21 0.12 5.70
CA LEU A 16 -0.41 1.40 5.33
C LEU A 16 -0.84 2.19 6.57
N GLU A 17 -1.50 1.54 7.53
CA GLU A 17 -1.96 2.16 8.78
C GLU A 17 -0.80 2.58 9.70
N LEU A 18 0.31 1.83 9.74
CA LEU A 18 1.50 2.19 10.53
C LEU A 18 2.20 3.44 9.99
N ILE A 19 2.26 3.58 8.67
CA ILE A 19 2.86 4.75 8.02
C ILE A 19 1.98 5.99 8.24
N GLU A 20 0.65 5.86 8.15
CA GLU A 20 -0.28 6.96 8.49
C GLU A 20 -0.10 7.45 9.93
N LYS A 21 0.19 6.54 10.86
CA LYS A 21 0.42 6.86 12.27
C LYS A 21 1.80 7.48 12.55
N HIS A 22 2.61 7.73 11.53
CA HIS A 22 3.95 8.33 11.65
C HIS A 22 4.82 7.59 12.67
N VAL A 23 4.73 6.26 12.72
CA VAL A 23 5.41 5.42 13.73
C VAL A 23 6.94 5.48 13.60
N PHE A 24 7.45 5.87 12.43
CA PHE A 24 8.89 5.94 12.17
C PHE A 24 9.41 7.36 12.39
N ALA A 25 10.16 7.57 13.46
CA ALA A 25 10.67 8.90 13.85
C ALA A 25 11.74 9.46 12.88
N GLU A 26 12.53 8.59 12.27
CA GLU A 26 13.66 8.97 11.41
C GLU A 26 13.42 8.72 9.91
N LEU A 27 12.29 8.07 9.55
CA LEU A 27 11.96 7.72 8.18
C LEU A 27 10.60 8.29 7.80
N ASN A 28 10.51 8.92 6.63
CA ASN A 28 9.26 9.34 6.01
C ASN A 28 8.97 8.51 4.74
N PRO A 29 8.56 7.24 4.90
CA PRO A 29 8.17 6.40 3.77
C PRO A 29 6.84 6.89 3.17
N ASN A 30 6.78 6.94 1.84
CA ASN A 30 5.59 7.34 1.11
C ASN A 30 5.14 6.18 0.23
N ILE A 31 4.07 5.47 0.61
CA ILE A 31 3.48 4.44 -0.24
C ILE A 31 2.68 5.13 -1.34
N ILE A 32 3.09 4.92 -2.58
CA ILE A 32 2.45 5.51 -3.76
C ILE A 32 1.57 4.51 -4.51
N ALA A 33 1.80 3.21 -4.33
CA ALA A 33 1.09 2.19 -5.08
C ALA A 33 0.97 0.82 -4.36
N VAL A 34 -0.08 0.07 -4.68
CA VAL A 34 -0.31 -1.32 -4.22
C VAL A 34 -0.82 -2.21 -5.36
N ALA A 35 -0.21 -3.38 -5.53
CA ALA A 35 -0.65 -4.39 -6.49
C ALA A 35 -1.10 -5.65 -5.75
N ASP A 36 -2.24 -6.20 -6.14
CA ASP A 36 -2.67 -7.54 -5.75
C ASP A 36 -3.55 -8.11 -6.86
N ILE A 37 -3.44 -9.42 -7.10
CA ILE A 37 -4.31 -10.13 -8.05
C ILE A 37 -5.79 -10.13 -7.60
N LYS A 38 -6.05 -9.97 -6.30
CA LYS A 38 -7.40 -9.94 -5.71
C LYS A 38 -7.85 -8.51 -5.44
N ASN A 39 -8.96 -8.12 -6.07
CA ASN A 39 -9.56 -6.78 -5.91
C ASN A 39 -10.17 -6.51 -4.52
N ASP A 40 -10.39 -7.55 -3.73
CA ASP A 40 -10.91 -7.48 -2.35
C ASP A 40 -9.81 -7.64 -1.29
N ALA A 41 -8.54 -7.70 -1.70
CA ALA A 41 -7.43 -7.79 -0.75
C ALA A 41 -7.44 -6.56 0.18
N PRO A 42 -7.39 -6.72 1.51
CA PRO A 42 -7.71 -5.65 2.46
C PRO A 42 -6.76 -4.45 2.38
N GLY A 43 -5.49 -4.67 2.05
CA GLY A 43 -4.50 -3.62 1.80
C GLY A 43 -4.73 -2.91 0.46
N LEU A 44 -5.17 -3.61 -0.58
CA LEU A 44 -5.52 -3.00 -1.87
C LEU A 44 -6.78 -2.14 -1.75
N VAL A 45 -7.80 -2.62 -1.04
CA VAL A 45 -9.01 -1.82 -0.72
C VAL A 45 -8.65 -0.57 0.07
N LYS A 46 -7.82 -0.69 1.11
CA LYS A 46 -7.35 0.47 1.89
C LYS A 46 -6.53 1.45 1.05
N ALA A 47 -5.68 0.94 0.15
CA ALA A 47 -4.92 1.78 -0.78
C ALA A 47 -5.84 2.57 -1.73
N LYS A 48 -6.91 1.93 -2.23
CA LYS A 48 -7.94 2.56 -3.05
C LYS A 48 -8.67 3.68 -2.29
N GLU A 49 -9.07 3.43 -1.03
CA GLU A 49 -9.70 4.42 -0.16
C GLU A 49 -8.80 5.67 0.04
N LYS A 50 -7.49 5.46 0.05
CA LYS A 50 -6.48 6.53 0.18
C LYS A 50 -6.14 7.23 -1.13
N GLY A 51 -6.74 6.84 -2.26
CA GLY A 51 -6.43 7.39 -3.58
C GLY A 51 -5.03 7.05 -4.10
N LEU A 52 -4.44 5.95 -3.63
CA LEU A 52 -3.16 5.46 -4.16
C LEU A 52 -3.35 4.78 -5.51
N PHE A 53 -2.28 4.68 -6.30
CA PHE A 53 -2.30 3.85 -7.51
C PHE A 53 -2.52 2.39 -7.12
N ILE A 54 -3.52 1.75 -7.71
CA ILE A 54 -3.77 0.32 -7.51
C ILE A 54 -3.79 -0.39 -8.86
N THR A 55 -3.30 -1.62 -8.86
CA THR A 55 -3.29 -2.45 -10.07
C THR A 55 -3.39 -3.94 -9.72
N ASN A 56 -3.79 -4.75 -10.68
CA ASN A 56 -3.71 -6.20 -10.59
C ASN A 56 -2.42 -6.75 -11.21
N ASP A 57 -1.61 -5.90 -11.86
CA ASP A 57 -0.34 -6.26 -12.47
C ASP A 57 0.79 -5.38 -11.92
N TYR A 58 1.71 -5.98 -11.18
CA TYR A 58 2.84 -5.26 -10.60
C TYR A 58 3.83 -4.72 -11.65
N ASN A 59 3.72 -5.12 -12.92
CA ASN A 59 4.53 -4.58 -14.01
C ASN A 59 4.07 -3.17 -14.45
N GLU A 60 2.95 -2.68 -13.93
CA GLU A 60 2.46 -1.32 -14.19
C GLU A 60 3.06 -0.24 -13.26
N PHE A 61 4.04 -0.61 -12.41
CA PHE A 61 4.74 0.31 -11.50
C PHE A 61 5.93 1.05 -12.13
#